data_AF-A0A7Y7II61-F1
#
_entry.id   AF-A0A7Y7II61-F1
#
_cell.length_a   1.000
_cell.length_b   1.000
_cell.length_c   1.000
_cell.angle_alpha   90.00
_cell.angle_beta   90.00
_cell.angle_gamma   90.00
#
_symmetry.space_group_name_H-M   'P 1'
#
loop_
_entity.id
_entity.type
_entity.pdbx_description
1 polymer ?
#
loop_
_entity_poly.entity_id
_entity_poly.type
_entity_poly.pdbx_seq_one_letter_code
_entity_poly.pdbx_strand_id
1 'polypeptide(L)' 'MTISIRLTPDEEARLDVLAQRTGRSKSFYVRTALHEYLADLEDAFAAGSAIEVFEAEGRRSRPLAELKAETER' A
#
# COMPACT_ATOMS: atom_id res chain seq x y z
N MET A 1 -4.35 21.39 -4.03
CA MET A 1 -4.32 21.61 -2.57
C MET A 1 -2.92 21.38 -2.04
N THR A 2 -2.53 22.08 -0.98
CA THR A 2 -1.23 21.93 -0.32
C THR A 2 -1.41 21.41 1.10
N ILE A 3 -0.60 20.42 1.48
CA ILE A 3 -0.54 19.88 2.84
C ILE A 3 0.85 20.20 3.38
N SER A 4 0.90 20.79 4.58
CA SER A 4 2.14 21.06 5.29
C SER A 4 2.35 19.96 6.34
N ILE A 5 3.48 19.26 6.27
CA ILE A 5 3.87 18.23 7.23
C ILE A 5 5.13 18.68 7.97
N ARG A 6 5.25 18.36 9.26
CA ARG A 6 6.50 18.55 10.00
C ARG A 6 7.32 17.28 9.90
N LEU A 7 8.57 17.43 9.48
CA LEU A 7 9.53 16.34 9.42
C LEU A 7 10.44 16.40 10.64
N THR A 8 10.87 15.23 11.10
CA THR A 8 11.99 15.09 12.02
C THR A 8 13.31 15.45 11.32
N PRO A 9 14.37 15.82 12.07
CA PRO A 9 15.67 16.09 11.48
C PRO A 9 16.22 14.93 10.62
N ASP A 10 15.97 13.69 11.04
CA ASP A 10 16.44 12.49 10.34
C ASP A 10 15.68 12.23 9.03
N GLU A 11 14.40 12.55 8.97
CA GLU A 11 13.60 12.50 7.73
C GLU A 11 14.08 13.55 6.72
N GLU A 12 14.28 14.77 7.19
CA GLU A 12 14.80 15.88 6.38
C GLU A 12 16.16 15.51 5.78
N ALA A 13 17.08 14.98 6.60
CA ALA A 13 18.41 14.55 6.17
C ALA A 13 18.37 13.42 5.11
N ARG A 14 17.47 12.44 5.29
CA ARG A 14 17.28 11.36 4.30
C ARG A 14 16.76 11.90 2.96
N LEU A 15 15.81 12.82 3.00
CA LEU A 15 15.29 13.48 1.79
C LEU A 15 16.33 14.36 1.11
N ASP A 16 17.18 15.05 1.87
CA ASP A 16 18.32 15.82 1.33
C ASP A 16 19.29 14.94 0.55
N VAL A 17 19.69 13.79 1.12
CA VAL A 17 20.57 12.84 0.45
C VAL A 17 19.95 12.32 -0.85
N LEU A 18 18.66 11.97 -0.83
CA LEU A 18 17.96 11.49 -2.02
C LEU A 18 17.85 12.58 -3.10
N ALA A 19 17.55 13.81 -2.70
CA ALA A 19 17.45 14.95 -3.61
C ALA A 19 18.80 15.23 -4.28
N GLN A 20 19.87 15.31 -3.50
CA GLN A 20 21.23 15.57 -3.99
C GLN A 20 21.71 14.47 -4.95
N ARG A 21 21.44 13.21 -4.64
CA ARG A 21 21.90 12.07 -5.45
C ARG A 21 21.19 11.93 -6.80
N THR A 22 19.96 12.43 -6.91
CA THR A 22 19.11 12.18 -8.09
C THR A 22 18.75 13.43 -8.86
N GLY A 23 19.03 14.62 -8.31
CA GLY A 23 18.61 15.90 -8.87
C GLY A 23 17.10 16.16 -8.76
N ARG A 24 16.35 15.34 -8.01
CA ARG A 24 14.91 15.55 -7.78
C ARG A 24 14.65 16.35 -6.51
N SER A 25 13.48 16.99 -6.42
CA SER A 25 13.09 17.73 -5.21
C SER A 25 12.69 16.80 -4.06
N LYS A 26 12.81 17.26 -2.81
CA LYS A 26 12.28 16.54 -1.63
C LYS A 26 10.79 16.24 -1.76
N SER A 27 10.02 17.20 -2.28
CA SER A 27 8.57 17.06 -2.49
C SER A 27 8.21 15.94 -3.47
N PHE A 28 9.08 15.62 -4.43
CA PHE A 28 8.90 14.45 -5.30
C PHE A 28 8.86 13.17 -4.46
N TYR A 29 9.87 12.98 -3.60
CA TYR A 29 9.97 11.79 -2.74
C TYR A 29 8.85 11.68 -1.71
N VAL A 30 8.46 12.79 -1.09
CA VAL A 30 7.32 12.80 -0.17
C VAL A 30 6.05 12.38 -0.89
N ARG A 31 5.82 12.86 -2.12
CA ARG A 31 4.64 12.49 -2.91
C ARG A 31 4.70 11.02 -3.35
N THR A 32 5.87 10.53 -3.76
CA THR A 32 6.06 9.13 -4.13
C THR A 32 5.75 8.21 -2.95
N ALA A 33 6.33 8.48 -1.77
CA ALA A 33 6.08 7.70 -0.57
C ALA A 33 4.59 7.72 -0.17
N LEU A 34 3.93 8.89 -0.28
CA LEU A 34 2.49 8.99 -0.05
C LEU A 34 1.69 8.14 -1.04
N HIS A 35 2.05 8.16 -2.33
CA HIS A 35 1.33 7.41 -3.35
C HIS A 35 1.47 5.90 -3.17
N GLU A 36 2.69 5.43 -2.90
CA GLU A 36 2.95 4.01 -2.63
C GLU A 36 2.19 3.53 -1.39
N TYR A 37 2.22 4.32 -0.30
CA TYR A 37 1.50 3.96 0.92
C TYR A 37 -0.03 3.99 0.76
N LEU A 38 -0.56 4.91 -0.05
CA LEU A 38 -1.99 4.93 -0.33
C LEU A 38 -2.43 3.68 -1.09
N ALA A 39 -1.64 3.21 -2.06
CA ALA A 39 -1.95 1.98 -2.78
C ALA A 39 -2.03 0.77 -1.83
N ASP A 40 -1.05 0.63 -0.91
CA ASP A 40 -1.05 -0.44 0.09
C ASP A 40 -2.29 -0.37 1.01
N LEU A 41 -2.68 0.84 1.44
CA LEU A 41 -3.87 1.03 2.26
C LEU A 41 -5.16 0.68 1.50
N GLU A 42 -5.28 1.15 0.26
CA GLU A 42 -6.44 0.89 -0.60
C GLU A 42 -6.61 -0.62 -0.84
N ASP A 43 -5.52 -1.34 -1.11
CA ASP A 43 -5.54 -2.80 -1.26
C ASP A 43 -5.96 -3.50 0.03
N ALA A 44 -5.43 -3.07 1.18
CA ALA A 44 -5.81 -3.63 2.49
C ALA A 44 -7.29 -3.41 2.80
N PHE A 45 -7.82 -2.21 2.54
CA PHE A 45 -9.24 -1.90 2.73
C PHE A 45 -10.14 -2.66 1.76
N ALA A 46 -9.73 -2.79 0.50
CA ALA A 46 -10.46 -3.56 -0.50
C ALA A 46 -10.54 -5.04 -0.12
N ALA A 47 -9.43 -5.63 0.33
CA ALA A 47 -9.39 -7.01 0.79
C ALA A 47 -10.29 -7.25 2.01
N GLY A 48 -10.24 -6.35 3.01
CA GLY A 48 -11.12 -6.42 4.19
C GLY A 48 -12.59 -6.33 3.80
N SER A 49 -12.95 -5.35 2.98
CA SER A 49 -14.34 -5.16 2.50
C SER A 49 -14.84 -6.39 1.72
N ALA A 50 -13.98 -7.00 0.90
CA ALA A 50 -14.33 -8.20 0.16
C ALA A 50 -14.61 -9.40 1.08
N ILE A 51 -13.85 -9.57 2.17
CA ILE A 51 -14.09 -10.62 3.18
C ILE A 51 -15.41 -10.38 3.90
N GLU A 52 -15.67 -9.14 4.34
CA GLU A 52 -16.94 -8.80 5.01
C GLU A 52 -18.16 -9.13 4.15
N VAL A 53 -18.11 -8.78 2.85
CA VAL A 53 -19.18 -9.12 1.89
C VAL A 53 -19.30 -10.63 1.71
N PHE A 54 -18.18 -11.34 1.55
CA PHE A 54 -18.16 -12.79 1.40
C PHE A 54 -18.80 -13.51 2.59
N GLU A 55 -18.50 -13.07 3.81
CA GLU A 55 -19.06 -13.62 5.04
C GLU A 55 -20.55 -13.27 5.21
N ALA A 56 -20.94 -12.02 4.89
CA ALA A 56 -22.33 -11.57 4.95
C ALA A 56 -23.25 -12.34 3.97
N GLU A 57 -22.72 -12.79 2.83
CA GLU A 57 -23.40 -13.65 1.87
C GLU A 57 -23.51 -15.13 2.33
N GLY A 58 -22.96 -15.48 3.50
CA GLY A 58 -22.99 -16.84 4.05
C GLY A 58 -22.12 -17.83 3.27
N ARG A 59 -21.17 -17.34 2.47
CA ARG A 59 -20.25 -18.17 1.70
C ARG A 59 -19.22 -18.79 2.62
N ARG A 60 -18.81 -20.04 2.33
CA ARG A 60 -17.74 -20.72 3.06
C ARG A 60 -16.44 -20.65 2.29
N SER A 61 -15.37 -20.26 2.96
CA SER A 61 -14.03 -20.37 2.39
C SER A 61 -13.65 -21.83 2.20
N ARG A 62 -12.85 -22.12 1.17
CA ARG A 62 -12.26 -23.44 0.94
C ARG A 62 -10.73 -23.32 0.87
N PRO A 63 -9.99 -24.31 1.38
CA PRO A 63 -8.53 -24.31 1.30
C PRO A 63 -8.04 -24.31 -0.15
N LEU A 64 -7.02 -23.50 -0.45
CA LEU A 64 -6.44 -23.42 -1.79
C LEU A 64 -5.92 -24.78 -2.30
N ALA A 65 -5.40 -25.63 -1.41
CA ALA A 65 -4.90 -26.96 -1.75
C ALA A 65 -6.00 -27.87 -2.34
N GLU A 66 -7.23 -27.74 -1.84
CA GLU A 66 -8.38 -28.51 -2.31
C GLU A 66 -8.74 -28.11 -3.75
N LEU A 67 -8.79 -26.81 -4.04
CA LEU A 67 -9.08 -26.28 -5.39
C LEU A 67 -7.99 -26.63 -6.41
N LYS A 68 -6.71 -26.57 -6.01
CA LYS A 68 -5.59 -26.92 -6.91
C LYS A 68 -5.67 -28.38 -7.37
N ALA A 69 -5.97 -29.30 -6.45
CA ALA A 69 -6.12 -30.71 -6.75
C ALA A 69 -7.31 -31.03 -7.68
N GLU A 70 -8.37 -30.21 -7.68
CA GLU A 70 -9.52 -30.35 -8.59
C GLU A 70 -9.20 -29.87 -10.02
N THR A 71 -8.32 -28.87 -10.18
CA THR A 71 -8.04 -28.22 -11.47
C THR A 71 -6.91 -28.90 -12.26
N GLU A 72 -6.05 -29.67 -11.58
CA GLU A 72 -4.93 -30.42 -12.19
C GLU A 72 -5.33 -31.82 -12.67
N ARG A 73 -6.63 -32.07 -12.87
CA ARG A 73 -7.23 -33.37 -13.21
C ARG A 73 -7.88 -33.36 -14.58
#